data_AF-A0A7V5RZ81-F1
#
_entry.id   AF-A0A7V5RZ81-F1
#
_cell.length_a   1.000
_cell.length_b   1.000
_cell.length_c   1.000
_cell.angle_alpha   90.00
_cell.angle_beta   90.00
_cell.angle_gamma   90.00
#
_symmetry.space_group_name_H-M   'P 1'
#
loop_
_entity.id
_entity.type
_entity.pdbx_description
1 polymer ?
#
loop_
_entity_poly.entity_id
_entity_poly.type
_entity_poly.pdbx_seq_one_letter_code
_entity_poly.pdbx_strand_id
1 'polypeptide(L)'
;MDKLINALVSLQADNPLGLPIIRSLREAVPVKGTNIRSGVFYVIPERQMRDYARMLWEHPRLSFLHKVRYNVLSATLENPPSKEPGIVLYPNRAVLVIYDYDNNLGYRVDADFPNPRRVEITLLKGQPDYFSEAEYHDAVQILASDPKYGEPLRRGVAYCSPGMPPVITE
;
A
#
# COMPACT_ATOMS: atom_id res chain seq x y z
N MET A 1 10.94 8.69 1.33
CA MET A 1 11.24 7.68 0.29
C MET A 1 11.00 6.26 0.78
N ASP A 2 11.66 5.79 1.84
CA ASP A 2 11.61 4.37 2.27
C ASP A 2 10.20 3.84 2.53
N LYS A 3 9.32 4.64 3.14
CA LYS A 3 7.90 4.29 3.36
C LYS A 3 7.16 3.95 2.06
N LEU A 4 7.44 4.71 0.99
CA LEU A 4 6.85 4.47 -0.33
C LEU A 4 7.41 3.20 -0.97
N ILE A 5 8.72 2.97 -0.86
CA ILE A 5 9.38 1.76 -1.35
C ILE A 5 8.81 0.53 -0.64
N ASN A 6 8.76 0.54 0.69
CA ASN A 6 8.28 -0.59 1.48
C ASN A 6 6.82 -0.93 1.14
N ALA A 7 5.96 0.09 1.02
CA ALA A 7 4.55 -0.11 0.67
C ALA A 7 4.34 -0.63 -0.76
N LEU A 8 5.24 -0.33 -1.70
CA LEU A 8 5.13 -0.79 -3.08
C LEU A 8 5.81 -2.14 -3.30
N VAL A 9 6.94 -2.41 -2.65
CA VAL A 9 7.64 -3.70 -2.74
C VAL A 9 6.77 -4.85 -2.22
N SER A 10 5.91 -4.61 -1.22
CA SER A 10 4.96 -5.61 -0.75
C SER A 10 3.94 -6.06 -1.81
N LEU A 11 3.75 -5.27 -2.88
CA LEU A 11 2.85 -5.60 -4.00
C LEU A 11 3.52 -6.42 -5.10
N GLN A 12 4.76 -6.85 -4.89
CA GLN A 12 5.43 -7.75 -5.82
C GLN A 12 4.61 -9.02 -6.05
N ALA A 13 4.66 -9.53 -7.27
CA ALA A 13 4.02 -10.77 -7.68
C ALA A 13 5.10 -11.65 -8.28
N ASP A 14 5.94 -12.24 -7.42
CA ASP A 14 7.10 -13.00 -7.86
C ASP A 14 6.73 -14.41 -8.34
N ASN A 15 7.62 -15.03 -9.12
CA ASN A 15 7.47 -16.38 -9.63
C ASN A 15 8.67 -17.24 -9.23
N PRO A 16 8.77 -17.62 -7.93
CA PRO A 16 9.93 -18.33 -7.40
C PRO A 16 10.12 -19.72 -8.01
N LEU A 17 9.05 -20.29 -8.57
CA LEU A 17 9.05 -21.61 -9.20
C LEU A 17 9.42 -21.57 -10.68
N GLY A 18 9.64 -20.39 -11.27
CA GLY A 18 10.01 -20.24 -12.67
C GLY A 18 8.97 -20.80 -13.64
N LEU A 19 7.69 -20.82 -13.24
CA LEU A 19 6.60 -21.36 -14.07
C LEU A 19 6.42 -20.49 -15.33
N PRO A 20 6.06 -21.08 -16.48
CA PRO A 20 5.82 -20.30 -17.69
C PRO A 20 4.66 -19.32 -17.48
N ILE A 21 4.85 -18.10 -17.97
CA ILE A 21 3.79 -17.08 -17.98
C ILE A 21 2.80 -17.44 -19.09
N ILE A 22 1.56 -17.69 -18.72
CA ILE A 22 0.49 -18.07 -19.63
C ILE A 22 -0.27 -16.85 -20.13
N ARG A 23 -0.69 -16.90 -21.39
CA ARG A 23 -1.45 -15.81 -22.05
C ARG A 23 -2.94 -16.08 -22.13
N SER A 24 -3.36 -17.32 -21.91
CA SER A 24 -4.76 -17.75 -22.02
C SER A 24 -5.11 -18.88 -21.04
N LEU A 25 -6.40 -19.05 -20.74
CA LEU A 25 -6.90 -20.19 -19.93
C LEU A 25 -6.59 -21.56 -20.55
N ARG A 26 -6.35 -21.62 -21.86
CA ARG A 26 -6.04 -22.87 -22.57
C ARG A 26 -4.66 -23.40 -22.20
N GLU A 27 -3.73 -22.49 -21.90
CA GLU A 27 -2.37 -22.77 -21.46
C GLU A 27 -2.30 -23.09 -19.96
N ALA A 28 -3.34 -22.77 -19.20
CA ALA A 28 -3.42 -23.04 -17.76
C ALA A 28 -3.59 -24.54 -17.48
N VAL A 29 -2.89 -25.02 -16.44
CA VAL A 29 -2.88 -26.42 -16.03
C VAL A 29 -4.15 -26.75 -15.24
N PRO A 30 -4.90 -27.81 -15.59
CA PRO A 30 -6.07 -28.22 -14.83
C PRO A 30 -5.67 -28.75 -13.45
N VAL A 31 -6.35 -28.30 -12.40
CA VAL A 31 -6.13 -28.78 -11.03
C VAL A 31 -6.97 -30.04 -10.81
N LYS A 32 -6.30 -31.17 -10.61
CA LYS A 32 -6.92 -32.50 -10.50
C LYS A 32 -8.04 -32.51 -9.46
N GLY A 33 -9.21 -33.00 -9.84
CA GLY A 33 -10.40 -33.11 -8.97
C GLY A 33 -11.19 -31.80 -8.82
N THR A 34 -10.87 -30.76 -9.59
CA THR A 34 -11.60 -29.49 -9.59
C THR A 34 -11.88 -29.00 -11.01
N ASN A 35 -12.79 -28.05 -11.17
CA ASN A 35 -13.01 -27.34 -12.43
C ASN A 35 -12.08 -26.11 -12.60
N ILE A 36 -11.06 -25.98 -11.74
CA ILE A 36 -10.16 -24.83 -11.69
C ILE A 36 -8.94 -25.11 -12.57
N ARG A 37 -8.47 -24.06 -13.26
CA ARG A 37 -7.19 -24.05 -13.96
C ARG A 37 -6.24 -23.07 -13.29
N SER A 38 -4.96 -23.45 -13.18
CA SER A 38 -3.92 -22.65 -12.54
C SER A 38 -2.82 -22.29 -13.53
N GLY A 39 -2.28 -21.08 -13.41
CA GLY A 39 -1.12 -20.62 -14.15
C GLY A 39 -0.71 -19.22 -13.74
N VAL A 40 0.53 -18.85 -14.08
CA VAL A 40 1.08 -17.53 -13.79
C VAL A 40 0.74 -16.60 -14.94
N PHE A 41 -0.11 -15.59 -14.72
CA PHE A 41 -0.50 -14.66 -15.80
C PHE A 41 0.47 -13.48 -15.95
N TYR A 42 1.20 -13.14 -14.90
CA TYR A 42 2.23 -12.12 -14.93
C TYR A 42 3.19 -12.29 -13.75
N VAL A 43 4.34 -11.60 -13.84
CA VAL A 43 5.32 -11.48 -12.77
C VAL A 43 5.64 -10.00 -12.58
N ILE A 44 5.74 -9.57 -11.33
CA ILE A 44 6.17 -8.22 -10.96
C ILE A 44 7.36 -8.36 -10.01
N PRO A 45 8.60 -8.29 -10.53
CA PRO A 45 9.80 -8.45 -9.72
C PRO A 45 9.96 -7.31 -8.71
N GLU A 46 10.62 -7.58 -7.59
CA GLU A 46 10.97 -6.57 -6.58
C GLU A 46 11.66 -5.35 -7.21
N ARG A 47 12.61 -5.59 -8.12
CA ARG A 47 13.33 -4.53 -8.83
C ARG A 47 12.38 -3.57 -9.55
N GLN A 48 11.35 -4.11 -10.20
CA GLN A 48 10.37 -3.29 -10.90
C GLN A 48 9.56 -2.43 -9.92
N MET A 49 9.17 -2.96 -8.76
CA MET A 49 8.47 -2.17 -7.73
C MET A 49 9.37 -1.09 -7.14
N ARG A 50 10.66 -1.37 -6.92
CA ARG A 50 11.63 -0.37 -6.45
C ARG A 50 11.83 0.75 -7.46
N ASP A 51 11.97 0.41 -8.74
CA ASP A 51 12.12 1.39 -9.81
C ASP A 51 10.84 2.23 -9.97
N TYR A 52 9.67 1.60 -9.89
CA TYR A 52 8.38 2.31 -9.88
C TYR A 52 8.25 3.27 -8.68
N ALA A 53 8.64 2.83 -7.48
CA ALA A 53 8.63 3.67 -6.28
C ALA A 53 9.53 4.90 -6.42
N ARG A 54 10.72 4.76 -7.05
CA ARG A 54 11.60 5.89 -7.37
C ARG A 54 10.94 6.86 -8.33
N MET A 55 10.34 6.35 -9.41
CA MET A 55 9.63 7.20 -10.37
C MET A 55 8.47 7.97 -9.74
N LEU A 56 7.70 7.34 -8.84
CA LEU A 56 6.65 8.03 -8.09
C LEU A 56 7.24 9.08 -7.14
N TRP A 57 8.32 8.76 -6.42
CA TRP A 57 8.98 9.68 -5.51
C TRP A 57 9.51 10.94 -6.22
N GLU A 58 9.98 10.79 -7.46
CA GLU A 58 10.48 11.87 -8.31
C GLU A 58 9.36 12.60 -9.07
N HIS A 59 8.14 12.06 -9.09
CA HIS A 59 7.04 12.64 -9.86
C HIS A 59 6.64 14.02 -9.30
N PRO A 60 6.54 15.08 -10.13
CA PRO A 60 6.29 16.45 -9.65
C PRO A 60 5.03 16.61 -8.80
N ARG A 61 3.98 15.81 -9.05
CA ARG A 61 2.75 15.84 -8.24
C ARG A 61 2.96 15.37 -6.80
N LEU A 62 3.98 14.56 -6.52
CA LEU A 62 4.27 14.00 -5.21
C LEU A 62 5.42 14.71 -4.48
N SER A 63 5.99 15.78 -5.06
CA SER A 63 7.12 16.51 -4.47
C SER A 63 6.82 17.13 -3.10
N PHE A 64 5.54 17.36 -2.77
CA PHE A 64 5.16 17.85 -1.44
C PHE A 64 5.52 16.86 -0.33
N LEU A 65 5.55 15.55 -0.63
CA LEU A 65 5.94 14.50 0.32
C LEU A 65 7.40 14.60 0.78
N HIS A 66 8.23 15.37 0.08
CA HIS A 66 9.62 15.62 0.48
C HIS A 66 9.73 16.60 1.66
N LYS A 67 8.66 17.35 1.93
CA LYS A 67 8.64 18.43 2.92
C LYS A 67 7.79 18.13 4.14
N VAL A 68 7.09 17.00 4.15
CA VAL A 68 6.16 16.62 5.21
C VAL A 68 6.50 15.26 5.77
N ARG A 69 6.20 15.06 7.05
CA ARG A 69 6.14 13.71 7.61
C ARG A 69 4.89 13.04 7.06
N TYR A 70 5.09 11.95 6.34
CA TYR A 70 3.99 11.17 5.77
C TYR A 70 4.12 9.68 6.11
N ASN A 71 3.03 8.93 5.94
CA ASN A 71 3.07 7.47 5.81
C ASN A 71 2.17 7.00 4.66
N VAL A 72 2.49 5.83 4.10
CA VAL A 72 1.63 5.14 3.14
C VAL A 72 0.83 4.11 3.91
N LEU A 73 -0.48 4.32 3.98
CA LEU A 73 -1.38 3.49 4.78
C LEU A 73 -1.87 2.27 4.01
N SER A 74 -2.07 2.44 2.71
CA SER A 74 -2.37 1.33 1.82
C SER A 74 -1.78 1.58 0.44
N ALA A 75 -1.44 0.49 -0.23
CA ALA A 75 -1.05 0.48 -1.62
C ALA A 75 -1.67 -0.75 -2.28
N THR A 76 -2.21 -0.60 -3.49
CA THR A 76 -2.79 -1.71 -4.26
C THR A 76 -2.46 -1.53 -5.74
N LEU A 77 -2.40 -2.65 -6.46
CA LEU A 77 -2.36 -2.66 -7.92
C LEU A 77 -3.75 -3.08 -8.43
N GLU A 78 -4.30 -2.30 -9.34
CA GLU A 78 -5.58 -2.60 -9.97
C GLU A 78 -5.34 -3.18 -11.37
N ASN A 79 -5.97 -4.32 -11.64
CA ASN A 79 -5.93 -4.97 -12.94
C ASN A 79 -7.00 -4.37 -13.87
N PRO A 80 -6.70 -4.18 -15.16
CA PRO A 80 -7.72 -3.82 -16.13
C PRO A 80 -8.75 -4.95 -16.29
N PRO A 81 -9.99 -4.63 -16.70
CA PRO A 81 -11.01 -5.64 -16.93
C PRO A 81 -10.58 -6.62 -18.04
N SER A 82 -10.67 -7.92 -17.75
CA SER A 82 -10.47 -8.97 -18.75
C SER A 82 -11.78 -9.28 -19.47
N LYS A 83 -11.71 -9.49 -20.79
CA LYS A 83 -12.84 -10.00 -21.58
C LYS A 83 -13.09 -11.50 -21.35
N GLU A 84 -12.04 -12.23 -20.94
CA GLU A 84 -12.10 -13.65 -20.64
C GLU A 84 -12.21 -13.86 -19.12
N PRO A 85 -13.29 -14.52 -18.63
CA PRO A 85 -13.44 -14.83 -17.21
C PRO A 85 -12.25 -15.64 -16.70
N GLY A 86 -11.72 -15.32 -15.52
CA GLY A 86 -10.61 -16.07 -14.90
C GLY A 86 -9.21 -15.75 -15.43
N ILE A 87 -9.06 -14.82 -16.37
CA ILE A 87 -7.77 -14.24 -16.75
C ILE A 87 -7.53 -12.96 -15.95
N VAL A 88 -6.37 -12.87 -15.31
CA VAL A 88 -5.92 -11.66 -14.63
C VAL A 88 -4.87 -10.98 -15.51
N LEU A 89 -5.21 -9.81 -16.06
CA LEU A 89 -4.30 -9.03 -16.89
C LEU A 89 -3.25 -8.31 -16.05
N TYR A 90 -2.11 -7.98 -16.67
CA TYR A 90 -1.07 -7.17 -16.03
C TYR A 90 -1.67 -5.86 -15.47
N PRO A 91 -1.41 -5.48 -14.22
CA PRO A 91 -1.98 -4.27 -13.64
C PRO A 91 -1.57 -3.03 -14.41
N ASN A 92 -2.50 -2.09 -14.55
CA ASN A 92 -2.27 -0.85 -15.29
C ASN A 92 -2.38 0.40 -14.41
N ARG A 93 -2.73 0.22 -13.13
CA ARG A 93 -2.94 1.30 -12.18
C ARG A 93 -2.45 0.90 -10.79
N ALA A 94 -1.80 1.83 -10.11
CA ALA A 94 -1.49 1.74 -8.69
C ALA A 94 -2.33 2.77 -7.93
N VAL A 95 -2.89 2.35 -6.81
CA VAL A 95 -3.64 3.23 -5.91
C VAL A 95 -2.94 3.22 -4.56
N LEU A 96 -2.62 4.41 -4.05
CA LEU A 96 -2.02 4.59 -2.73
C LEU A 96 -2.89 5.48 -1.87
N VAL A 97 -2.97 5.17 -0.58
CA VAL A 97 -3.49 6.08 0.44
C VAL A 97 -2.31 6.58 1.26
N ILE A 98 -2.10 7.89 1.26
CA ILE A 98 -0.99 8.55 1.92
C ILE A 98 -1.55 9.51 2.97
N TYR A 99 -1.01 9.47 4.17
CA TYR A 99 -1.34 10.42 5.23
C TYR A 99 -0.19 11.39 5.47
N ASP A 100 -0.50 12.67 5.52
CA ASP A 100 0.40 13.76 5.87
C ASP A 100 0.11 14.22 7.30
N TYR A 101 1.05 13.93 8.20
CA TYR A 101 0.91 14.23 9.63
C TYR A 101 1.08 15.69 9.96
N ASP A 102 1.82 16.44 9.15
CA ASP A 102 2.10 17.84 9.44
C ASP A 102 0.89 18.71 9.11
N ASN A 103 0.13 18.34 8.07
CA ASN A 103 -1.10 19.03 7.67
C ASN A 103 -2.38 18.32 8.13
N ASN A 104 -2.28 17.11 8.69
CA ASN A 104 -3.42 16.29 9.11
C ASN A 104 -4.39 15.98 7.96
N LEU A 105 -3.84 15.60 6.80
CA LEU A 105 -4.58 15.36 5.56
C LEU A 105 -4.32 13.97 4.99
N GLY A 106 -5.38 13.30 4.53
CA GLY A 106 -5.29 12.08 3.75
C GLY A 106 -5.34 12.37 2.25
N TYR A 107 -4.53 11.66 1.48
CA TYR A 107 -4.49 11.72 0.02
C TYR A 107 -4.70 10.34 -0.57
N ARG A 108 -5.58 10.25 -1.57
CA ARG A 108 -5.62 9.12 -2.49
C ARG A 108 -4.79 9.48 -3.73
N VAL A 109 -3.80 8.68 -4.03
CA VAL A 109 -2.93 8.81 -5.20
C VAL A 109 -3.29 7.70 -6.17
N ASP A 110 -3.79 8.06 -7.35
CA ASP A 110 -4.06 7.13 -8.44
C ASP A 110 -3.03 7.37 -9.54
N ALA A 111 -2.21 6.37 -9.85
CA ALA A 111 -1.10 6.49 -10.79
C ALA A 111 -1.08 5.36 -11.82
N ASP A 112 -0.62 5.67 -13.03
CA ASP A 112 -0.39 4.66 -14.06
C ASP A 112 0.72 3.68 -13.63
N PHE A 113 0.51 2.39 -13.87
CA PHE A 113 1.50 1.33 -13.62
C PHE A 113 1.83 0.59 -14.94
N PRO A 114 3.09 0.22 -15.21
CA PRO A 114 4.29 0.34 -14.36
C PRO A 114 5.05 1.66 -14.51
N ASN A 115 4.54 2.61 -15.29
CA ASN A 115 5.17 3.90 -15.51
C ASN A 115 4.19 5.01 -15.11
N PRO A 116 4.47 5.81 -14.07
CA PRO A 116 3.54 6.81 -13.54
C PRO A 116 3.51 8.06 -14.42
N ARG A 117 2.98 7.93 -15.64
CA ARG A 117 2.84 9.05 -16.59
C ARG A 117 1.73 10.00 -16.15
N ARG A 118 0.59 9.44 -15.72
CA ARG A 118 -0.47 10.18 -15.04
C ARG A 118 -0.43 9.84 -13.55
N VAL A 119 -0.45 10.89 -12.73
CA VAL A 119 -0.61 10.80 -11.27
C VAL A 119 -1.68 11.80 -10.86
N GLU A 120 -2.75 11.29 -10.29
CA GLU A 120 -3.86 12.08 -9.75
C GLU A 120 -3.88 11.98 -8.24
N ILE A 121 -4.17 13.12 -7.60
CA ILE A 121 -4.19 13.22 -6.15
C ILE A 121 -5.54 13.78 -5.75
N THR A 122 -6.27 13.02 -4.95
CA THR A 122 -7.56 13.41 -4.40
C THR A 122 -7.43 13.53 -2.90
N LEU A 123 -7.89 14.65 -2.34
CA LEU A 123 -7.96 14.83 -0.90
C LEU A 123 -9.07 13.92 -0.33
N LEU A 124 -8.74 13.17 0.71
CA LEU A 124 -9.69 12.35 1.44
C LEU A 124 -10.49 13.23 2.40
N LYS A 125 -11.81 12.99 2.47
CA LYS A 125 -12.75 13.78 3.30
C LYS A 125 -12.70 13.42 4.80
N GLY A 126 -11.87 12.47 5.21
CA GLY A 126 -11.78 11.98 6.59
C GLY A 126 -10.38 11.47 6.92
N GLN A 127 -10.15 11.26 8.23
CA GLN A 127 -8.96 10.53 8.67
C GLN A 127 -9.09 9.06 8.29
N PRO A 128 -7.99 8.41 7.91
CA PRO A 128 -7.98 6.99 7.64
C PRO A 128 -8.23 6.21 8.93
N ASP A 129 -9.13 5.24 8.88
CA ASP A 129 -9.54 4.43 10.05
C ASP A 129 -8.48 3.37 10.45
N TYR A 130 -7.37 3.29 9.72
CA TYR A 130 -6.34 2.28 9.91
C TYR A 130 -5.00 2.92 10.28
N PHE A 131 -4.48 2.53 11.44
CA PHE A 131 -3.13 2.83 11.91
C PHE A 131 -2.37 1.52 12.11
N SER A 132 -1.10 1.49 11.72
CA SER A 132 -0.19 0.38 11.92
C SER A 132 0.32 0.29 13.36
N GLU A 133 0.75 -0.90 13.80
CA GLU A 133 1.40 -1.06 15.12
C GLU A 133 2.66 -0.21 15.24
N ALA A 134 3.42 -0.03 14.16
CA ALA A 134 4.60 0.83 14.15
C ALA A 134 4.24 2.28 14.45
N GLU A 135 3.19 2.82 13.83
CA GLU A 135 2.68 4.17 14.12
C GLU A 135 2.15 4.29 15.55
N TYR A 136 1.52 3.24 16.07
CA TYR A 136 1.12 3.20 17.47
C TYR A 136 2.33 3.32 18.38
N HIS A 137 3.38 2.52 18.18
CA HIS A 137 4.59 2.59 19.00
C HIS A 137 5.29 3.95 18.90
N ASP A 138 5.37 4.54 17.72
CA ASP A 138 5.92 5.89 17.53
C ASP A 138 5.10 6.93 18.31
N ALA A 139 3.76 6.85 18.24
CA ALA A 139 2.88 7.75 18.98
C ALA A 139 3.03 7.60 20.50
N VAL A 140 3.17 6.37 21.01
CA VAL A 140 3.44 6.10 22.43
C VAL A 140 4.78 6.72 22.86
N GLN A 141 5.83 6.59 22.05
CA GLN A 141 7.13 7.18 22.35
C GLN A 141 7.08 8.72 22.39
N ILE A 142 6.37 9.34 21.44
CA ILE A 142 6.14 10.78 21.42
C ILE A 142 5.41 11.21 22.70
N LEU A 143 4.33 10.52 23.07
CA LEU A 143 3.55 10.85 24.26
C LEU A 143 4.36 10.65 25.55
N ALA A 144 5.16 9.59 25.63
CA ALA A 144 6.04 9.32 26.78
C ALA A 144 7.17 10.36 26.93
N SER A 145 7.55 11.01 25.83
CA SER A 145 8.54 12.08 25.80
C SER A 145 7.96 13.46 26.12
N ASP A 146 6.63 13.59 26.12
CA ASP A 146 5.94 14.86 26.39
C ASP A 146 6.10 15.28 27.87
N PRO A 147 6.52 16.53 28.16
CA PRO A 147 6.76 16.99 29.53
C PRO A 147 5.48 17.14 30.36
N LYS A 148 4.31 17.26 29.72
CA LYS A 148 3.00 17.42 30.37
C LYS A 148 2.26 16.08 30.52
N TYR A 149 2.38 15.19 29.53
CA TYR A 149 1.60 13.95 29.45
C TYR A 149 2.41 12.66 29.59
N GLY A 150 3.74 12.73 29.49
CA GLY A 150 4.61 11.54 29.48
C GLY A 150 4.88 10.92 30.84
N GLU A 151 4.76 11.68 31.93
CA GLU A 151 5.15 11.17 33.25
C GLU A 151 4.29 9.99 33.76
N PRO A 152 2.95 10.00 33.61
CA PRO A 152 2.13 8.84 33.94
C PRO A 152 2.47 7.59 33.10
N LEU A 153 2.84 7.76 31.82
CA LEU A 153 3.25 6.66 30.95
C LEU A 153 4.59 6.06 31.39
N ARG A 154 5.59 6.89 31.66
CA ARG A 154 6.93 6.44 32.10
C ARG A 154 6.89 5.71 33.45
N ARG A 155 5.97 6.11 34.33
CA ARG A 155 5.74 5.44 35.63
C ARG A 155 4.89 4.18 35.55
N GLY A 156 4.31 3.86 34.39
CA GLY A 156 3.38 2.72 34.23
C GLY A 156 2.07 2.91 34.99
N VAL A 157 1.67 4.16 35.25
CA VAL A 157 0.39 4.48 35.92
C VAL A 157 -0.72 4.75 34.89
N ALA A 158 -0.33 5.11 33.66
CA ALA A 158 -1.20 5.19 32.49
C ALA A 158 -0.63 4.32 31.37
N TYR A 159 -1.51 3.84 30.49
CA TYR A 159 -1.15 3.06 29.31
C TYR A 159 -1.88 3.63 28.10
N CYS A 160 -1.19 3.69 26.97
CA CYS A 160 -1.85 3.92 25.70
C CYS A 160 -2.64 2.66 25.35
N SER A 161 -3.87 2.83 24.87
CA SER A 161 -4.60 1.75 24.21
C SER A 161 -4.26 1.83 22.73
N PRO A 162 -3.91 0.73 22.05
CA PRO A 162 -4.00 0.71 20.60
C PRO A 162 -5.44 1.08 20.25
N GLY A 163 -5.60 2.02 19.31
CA GLY A 163 -6.90 2.63 19.02
C GLY A 163 -7.98 1.56 18.90
N MET A 164 -9.11 1.76 19.59
CA MET A 164 -10.22 0.81 19.46
C MET A 164 -10.58 0.70 17.98
N PRO A 165 -10.70 -0.52 17.43
CA PRO A 165 -11.24 -0.68 16.08
C PRO A 165 -12.61 0.02 16.04
N PRO A 166 -12.97 0.64 14.90
CA PRO A 166 -14.25 1.33 14.78
C PRO A 166 -15.37 0.38 15.22
N VAL A 167 -16.22 0.85 16.14
CA VAL A 167 -17.45 0.14 16.48
C VAL A 167 -18.32 0.21 15.23
N ILE A 168 -18.29 -0.84 14.41
CA ILE A 168 -19.20 -1.01 13.29
C ILE A 168 -20.57 -1.29 13.90
N THR A 169 -21.36 -0.24 14.11
CA THR A 169 -22.80 -0.38 14.32
C THR A 169 -23.44 -0.62 12.96
N GLU A 170 -23.98 -1.83 12.75
CA GLU A 170 -24.89 -2.18 11.65
C GLU A 170 -26.15 -1.29 11.63
#